data_AF-A0AAU1GS43-F1
#
_entry.id   AF-A0AAU1GS43-F1
#
_cell.length_a   1.000
_cell.length_b   1.000
_cell.length_c   1.000
_cell.angle_alpha   90.00
_cell.angle_beta   90.00
_cell.angle_gamma   90.00
#
_symmetry.space_group_name_H-M   'P 1'
#
loop_
_entity.id
_entity.type
_entity.pdbx_description
1 polymer ?
#
loop_
_entity_poly.entity_id
_entity_poly.type
_entity_poly.pdbx_seq_one_letter_code
_entity_poly.pdbx_strand_id
1 'polypeptide(L)'
;MSEGQPTDAYRCGQLYAALETLQLLADIGSRALGRADTQENAARRPRTHMTEPLIMVGRSLHSARLRGRAAAAGAVFRMIPDLLPAARDLPGSQDAGQCEEFARGRRDQLEVIGKETAAL
;
A
#
# COMPACT_ATOMS: atom_id res chain seq x y z
N MET A 1 14.92 -21.62 -9.05
CA MET A 1 13.59 -21.83 -8.45
C MET A 1 12.65 -20.93 -9.23
N SER A 2 11.55 -21.47 -9.76
CA SER A 2 10.68 -20.74 -10.70
C SER A 2 10.38 -19.34 -10.20
N GLU A 3 10.77 -18.32 -10.97
CA GLU A 3 10.33 -16.93 -10.80
C GLU A 3 8.83 -16.88 -11.12
N GLY A 4 8.04 -17.47 -10.23
CA GLY A 4 6.59 -17.43 -10.28
C GLY A 4 6.16 -15.99 -10.13
N GLN A 5 5.23 -15.55 -10.98
CA GLN A 5 4.63 -14.23 -10.86
C GLN A 5 4.16 -14.03 -9.41
N PRO A 6 4.38 -12.84 -8.81
CA PRO A 6 3.95 -12.56 -7.45
C PRO A 6 2.46 -12.84 -7.30
N THR A 7 2.06 -13.47 -6.18
CA THR A 7 0.65 -13.73 -5.88
C THR A 7 -0.13 -12.42 -5.76
N ASP A 8 -1.44 -12.44 -6.05
CA ASP A 8 -2.27 -11.24 -5.85
C ASP A 8 -2.28 -10.79 -4.39
N ALA A 9 -2.15 -11.71 -3.45
CA ALA A 9 -2.02 -11.39 -2.03
C ALA A 9 -0.74 -10.61 -1.73
N TYR A 10 0.39 -11.06 -2.27
CA TYR A 10 1.66 -10.35 -2.18
C TYR A 10 1.58 -8.95 -2.80
N ARG A 11 1.03 -8.82 -4.02
CA ARG A 11 0.82 -7.51 -4.66
C ARG A 11 -0.07 -6.58 -3.84
N CYS A 12 -1.14 -7.11 -3.25
CA CYS A 12 -1.98 -6.36 -2.33
C CYS A 12 -1.21 -5.85 -1.11
N GLY A 13 -0.30 -6.65 -0.56
CA GLY A 13 0.60 -6.22 0.50
C GLY A 13 1.48 -5.04 0.07
N GLN A 14 2.05 -5.10 -1.13
CA GLN A 14 2.85 -4.01 -1.68
C GLN A 14 2.00 -2.74 -1.88
N LEU A 15 0.81 -2.89 -2.48
CA LEU A 15 -0.12 -1.78 -2.65
C LEU A 15 -0.50 -1.16 -1.29
N TYR A 16 -0.75 -1.98 -0.27
CA TYR A 16 -1.04 -1.50 1.08
C TYR A 16 0.09 -0.62 1.61
N ALA A 17 1.35 -1.03 1.47
CA ALA A 17 2.50 -0.25 1.92
C ALA A 17 2.58 1.13 1.24
N ALA A 18 2.28 1.19 -0.07
CA ALA A 18 2.25 2.44 -0.81
C ALA A 18 1.11 3.37 -0.32
N LEU A 19 -0.08 2.82 -0.11
CA LEU A 19 -1.24 3.58 0.40
C LEU A 19 -0.99 4.08 1.83
N GLU A 20 -0.48 3.22 2.71
CA GLU A 20 -0.06 3.53 4.08
C GLU A 20 0.94 4.68 4.10
N THR A 21 2.01 4.58 3.31
CA THR A 21 3.04 5.63 3.27
C THR A 21 2.47 6.94 2.76
N LEU A 22 1.64 6.91 1.72
CA LEU A 22 1.06 8.13 1.17
C LEU A 22 0.12 8.83 2.18
N GLN A 23 -0.66 8.06 2.95
CA GLN A 23 -1.50 8.59 4.02
C GLN A 23 -0.67 9.17 5.17
N LEU A 24 0.45 8.54 5.53
CA LEU A 24 1.40 9.05 6.51
C LEU A 24 2.01 10.39 6.07
N LEU A 25 2.48 10.48 4.82
CA LEU A 25 3.02 11.73 4.26
C LEU A 25 1.98 12.85 4.18
N ALA A 26 0.72 12.47 3.99
CA ALA A 26 -0.42 13.37 3.98
C ALA A 26 -0.97 13.71 5.37
N ASP A 27 -0.50 13.04 6.43
CA ASP A 27 -0.95 13.19 7.81
C ASP A 27 -2.49 13.03 7.93
N ILE A 28 -2.99 11.95 7.32
CA ILE A 28 -4.42 11.61 7.35
C ILE A 28 -4.70 10.83 8.64
N GLY A 29 -4.99 11.55 9.72
CA GLY A 29 -5.11 11.07 11.12
C GLY A 29 -5.70 9.68 11.42
N SER A 30 -6.81 9.60 12.17
CA SER A 30 -7.25 8.36 12.85
C SER A 30 -7.72 7.22 11.93
N ARG A 31 -7.84 7.47 10.62
CA ARG A 31 -8.23 6.48 9.60
C ARG A 31 -7.06 6.02 8.72
N ALA A 32 -5.82 6.43 9.04
CA ALA A 32 -4.65 5.95 8.33
C ALA A 32 -4.51 4.43 8.44
N LEU A 33 -4.15 3.81 7.32
CA LEU A 33 -3.53 2.49 7.30
C LEU A 33 -2.25 2.52 8.15
N GLY A 34 -1.89 1.36 8.70
CA GLY A 34 -0.64 1.17 9.45
C GLY A 34 -0.78 0.97 10.96
N ARG A 35 -2.01 1.06 11.49
CA ARG A 35 -2.32 0.54 12.83
C ARG A 35 -2.42 -0.98 12.79
N ALA A 36 -2.03 -1.66 13.86
CA ALA A 36 -2.00 -3.13 13.90
C ALA A 36 -3.35 -3.77 13.51
N ASP A 37 -4.43 -3.24 14.06
CA ASP A 37 -5.82 -3.60 13.80
C ASP A 37 -6.24 -3.30 12.35
N THR A 38 -5.82 -2.17 11.77
CA THR A 38 -6.08 -1.87 10.35
C THR A 38 -5.30 -2.78 9.40
N GLN A 39 -4.08 -3.16 9.77
CA GLN A 39 -3.22 -4.04 8.99
C GLN A 39 -3.79 -5.46 8.97
N GLU A 40 -4.15 -5.99 10.14
CA GLU A 40 -4.71 -7.35 10.24
C GLU A 40 -6.06 -7.45 9.50
N ASN A 41 -6.89 -6.42 9.60
CA ASN A 41 -8.15 -6.35 8.88
C ASN A 41 -7.95 -6.22 7.36
N ALA A 42 -6.99 -5.40 6.91
CA ALA A 42 -6.67 -5.28 5.50
C ALA A 42 -6.09 -6.56 4.91
N ALA A 43 -5.25 -7.29 5.65
CA ALA A 43 -4.79 -8.61 5.23
C ALA A 43 -5.95 -9.58 5.09
N ARG A 44 -6.89 -9.63 6.04
CA ARG A 44 -8.04 -10.54 5.95
C ARG A 44 -9.05 -10.17 4.86
N ARG A 45 -9.31 -8.87 4.67
CA ARG A 45 -10.35 -8.36 3.75
C ARG A 45 -9.85 -7.13 2.97
N PRO A 46 -8.91 -7.29 2.02
CA PRO A 46 -8.26 -6.17 1.32
C PRO A 46 -9.26 -5.22 0.67
N ARG A 47 -10.25 -5.75 -0.07
CA ARG A 47 -11.28 -4.93 -0.72
C ARG A 47 -12.02 -4.02 0.26
N THR A 48 -12.40 -4.54 1.43
CA THR A 48 -13.15 -3.77 2.44
C THR A 48 -12.33 -2.60 2.99
N HIS A 49 -11.02 -2.79 3.19
CA HIS A 49 -10.20 -1.85 3.95
C HIS A 49 -9.30 -0.97 3.07
N MET A 50 -9.06 -1.33 1.81
CA MET A 50 -8.15 -0.58 0.93
C MET A 50 -8.87 0.20 -0.19
N THR A 51 -10.16 -0.05 -0.45
CA THR A 51 -10.89 0.66 -1.52
C THR A 51 -10.96 2.17 -1.26
N GLU A 52 -11.36 2.59 -0.05
CA GLU A 52 -11.39 4.02 0.30
C GLU A 52 -9.98 4.66 0.25
N PRO A 53 -8.94 4.07 0.88
CA PRO A 53 -7.56 4.52 0.70
C PRO A 53 -7.12 4.70 -0.75
N LEU A 54 -7.47 3.76 -1.63
CA LEU A 54 -7.12 3.80 -3.05
C LEU A 54 -7.82 4.97 -3.78
N ILE A 55 -9.10 5.21 -3.49
CA ILE A 55 -9.84 6.36 -4.03
C ILE A 55 -9.24 7.69 -3.53
N MET A 56 -8.78 7.73 -2.28
CA MET A 56 -8.21 8.93 -1.67
C MET A 56 -6.76 9.25 -2.06
N VAL A 57 -6.13 8.46 -2.93
CA VAL A 57 -4.71 8.63 -3.31
C VAL A 57 -4.43 10.05 -3.81
N GLY A 58 -5.26 10.60 -4.71
CA GLY A 58 -5.08 11.96 -5.23
C GLY A 58 -5.17 13.04 -4.14
N ARG A 59 -6.11 12.88 -3.19
CA ARG A 59 -6.25 13.77 -2.03
C ARG A 59 -5.04 13.69 -1.11
N SER A 60 -4.51 12.49 -0.92
CA SER A 60 -3.32 12.24 -0.09
C SER A 60 -2.09 12.91 -0.72
N LEU A 61 -1.88 12.73 -2.03
CA LEU A 61 -0.81 13.40 -2.78
C LEU A 61 -0.89 14.92 -2.67
N HIS A 62 -2.08 15.50 -2.88
CA HIS A 62 -2.28 16.95 -2.75
C HIS A 62 -1.98 17.44 -1.32
N SER A 63 -2.46 16.73 -0.32
CA SER A 63 -2.25 17.07 1.10
C SER A 63 -0.78 16.96 1.52
N ALA A 64 -0.05 15.96 1.02
CA ALA A 64 1.39 15.82 1.24
C ALA A 64 2.18 16.96 0.58
N ARG A 65 1.77 17.39 -0.62
CA ARG A 65 2.37 18.56 -1.29
C ARG A 65 2.20 19.84 -0.47
N LEU A 66 1.00 20.11 0.07
CA LEU A 66 0.76 21.29 0.92
C LEU A 66 1.62 21.29 2.20
N ARG A 67 2.09 20.10 2.62
CA ARG A 67 2.98 19.91 3.77
C ARG A 67 4.47 19.86 3.42
N GLY A 68 4.85 20.23 2.19
CA GLY A 68 6.25 20.22 1.74
C GLY A 68 6.83 18.83 1.46
N ARG A 69 6.01 17.78 1.41
CA ARG A 69 6.44 16.38 1.15
C ARG A 69 6.17 15.92 -0.28
N ALA A 70 6.16 16.86 -1.24
CA ALA A 70 5.76 16.60 -2.62
C ALA A 70 6.65 15.57 -3.34
N ALA A 71 7.97 15.64 -3.14
CA ALA A 71 8.93 14.74 -3.79
C ALA A 71 8.71 13.29 -3.35
N ALA A 72 8.76 13.03 -2.04
CA ALA A 72 8.53 11.71 -1.46
C ALA A 72 7.13 11.15 -1.83
N ALA A 73 6.07 11.96 -1.71
CA ALA A 73 4.72 11.53 -2.05
C ALA A 73 4.57 11.22 -3.56
N GLY A 74 5.23 12.01 -4.41
CA GLY A 74 5.24 11.77 -5.85
C GLY A 74 5.96 10.48 -6.23
N ALA A 75 7.05 10.14 -5.55
CA ALA A 75 7.75 8.87 -5.76
C ALA A 75 6.86 7.67 -5.40
N VAL A 76 6.23 7.68 -4.23
CA VAL A 76 5.30 6.62 -3.80
C VAL A 76 4.10 6.52 -4.74
N PHE A 77 3.51 7.65 -5.14
CA PHE A 77 2.35 7.67 -6.04
C PHE A 77 2.63 6.99 -7.39
N ARG A 78 3.82 7.21 -7.96
CA ARG A 78 4.21 6.62 -9.25
C ARG A 78 4.31 5.09 -9.22
N MET A 79 4.51 4.49 -8.06
CA MET A 79 4.58 3.03 -7.92
C MET A 79 3.21 2.36 -8.02
N ILE A 80 2.12 3.06 -7.65
CA ILE A 80 0.79 2.45 -7.46
C ILE A 80 0.30 1.63 -8.66
N PRO A 81 0.39 2.10 -9.92
CA PRO A 81 -0.10 1.33 -11.07
C PRO A 81 0.55 -0.05 -11.22
N ASP A 82 1.84 -0.16 -10.89
CA ASP A 82 2.61 -1.40 -11.01
C ASP A 82 2.33 -2.38 -9.87
N LEU A 83 1.73 -1.91 -8.77
CA LEU A 83 1.40 -2.70 -7.58
C LEU A 83 -0.05 -3.24 -7.61
N LEU A 84 -0.84 -2.89 -8.62
CA LEU A 84 -2.22 -3.36 -8.72
C LEU A 84 -2.27 -4.89 -8.92
N PRO A 85 -3.21 -5.60 -8.24
CA PRO A 85 -3.43 -7.03 -8.48
C PRO A 85 -3.76 -7.34 -9.94
N ALA A 86 -3.39 -8.53 -10.41
CA ALA A 86 -3.58 -8.92 -11.81
C ALA A 86 -5.07 -8.94 -12.21
N ALA A 87 -5.95 -9.31 -11.26
CA ALA A 87 -7.40 -9.30 -11.42
C ALA A 87 -8.01 -7.89 -11.62
N ARG A 88 -7.21 -6.81 -11.57
CA ARG A 88 -7.64 -5.39 -11.61
C ARG A 88 -8.67 -5.01 -10.55
N ASP A 89 -8.81 -5.85 -9.52
CA ASP A 89 -9.69 -5.65 -8.38
C ASP A 89 -9.00 -6.18 -7.12
N LEU A 90 -9.37 -5.63 -5.97
CA LEU A 90 -8.88 -6.09 -4.68
C LEU A 90 -9.54 -7.42 -4.31
N PRO A 91 -8.79 -8.39 -3.75
CA PRO A 91 -9.35 -9.64 -3.26
C PRO A 91 -10.35 -9.38 -2.13
N GLY A 92 -11.43 -10.15 -2.11
CA GLY A 92 -12.53 -10.00 -1.14
C GLY A 92 -12.14 -10.45 0.28
N SER A 93 -11.77 -11.72 0.42
CA SER A 93 -11.27 -12.32 1.66
C SER A 93 -10.02 -13.14 1.36
N GLN A 94 -9.13 -13.22 2.34
CA GLN A 94 -7.89 -14.00 2.25
C GLN A 94 -7.85 -15.12 3.29
N ASP A 95 -7.30 -16.27 2.90
CA ASP A 95 -6.94 -17.33 3.85
C ASP A 95 -5.64 -17.01 4.61
N ALA A 96 -5.22 -17.89 5.52
CA ALA A 96 -4.03 -17.67 6.34
C ALA A 96 -2.74 -17.56 5.51
N GLY A 97 -2.57 -18.41 4.50
CA GLY A 97 -1.39 -18.36 3.62
C GLY A 97 -1.35 -17.07 2.79
N GLN A 98 -2.51 -16.64 2.30
CA GLN A 98 -2.64 -15.36 1.61
C GLN A 98 -2.37 -14.16 2.53
N CYS A 99 -2.78 -14.23 3.80
CA CYS A 99 -2.44 -13.19 4.79
C CYS A 99 -0.93 -13.10 5.03
N GLU A 100 -0.21 -14.23 5.04
CA GLU A 100 1.26 -14.26 5.16
C GLU A 100 1.94 -13.65 3.93
N GLU A 101 1.47 -13.99 2.73
CA GLU A 101 1.93 -13.41 1.47
C GLU A 101 1.74 -11.89 1.43
N PHE A 102 0.57 -11.41 1.88
CA PHE A 102 0.28 -9.99 2.04
C PHE A 102 1.27 -9.33 3.00
N ALA A 103 1.50 -9.94 4.17
CA ALA A 103 2.42 -9.39 5.15
C ALA A 103 3.86 -9.32 4.61
N ARG A 104 4.28 -10.30 3.82
CA ARG A 104 5.58 -10.29 3.12
C ARG A 104 5.65 -9.15 2.10
N GLY A 105 4.68 -9.07 1.19
CA GLY A 105 4.63 -8.00 0.18
C GLY A 105 4.63 -6.60 0.79
N ARG A 106 3.94 -6.40 1.91
CA ARG A 106 3.98 -5.13 2.65
C ARG A 106 5.39 -4.81 3.13
N ARG A 107 6.06 -5.73 3.82
CA ARG A 107 7.42 -5.51 4.34
C ARG A 107 8.39 -5.17 3.21
N ASP A 108 8.40 -5.99 2.16
CA ASP A 108 9.33 -5.85 1.04
C ASP A 108 9.12 -4.50 0.33
N GLN A 109 7.88 -4.06 0.17
CA GLN A 109 7.59 -2.76 -0.45
C GLN A 109 7.94 -1.57 0.45
N LEU A 110 7.80 -1.68 1.77
CA LEU A 110 8.25 -0.63 2.69
C LEU A 110 9.77 -0.41 2.59
N GLU A 111 10.55 -1.47 2.39
CA GLU A 111 11.99 -1.35 2.15
C GLU A 111 12.30 -0.63 0.82
N VAL A 112 11.58 -0.96 -0.25
CA VAL A 112 11.70 -0.29 -1.55
C VAL A 112 11.38 1.20 -1.41
N ILE A 113 10.26 1.53 -0.78
CA ILE A 113 9.83 2.92 -0.54
C ILE A 113 10.87 3.67 0.30
N GLY A 114 11.41 3.06 1.35
CA GLY A 114 12.44 3.65 2.19
C GLY A 114 13.69 4.04 1.39
N LYS A 115 14.14 3.17 0.48
CA LYS A 115 15.29 3.44 -0.41
C LYS A 115 14.99 4.57 -1.39
N GLU A 116 13.83 4.55 -2.03
CA GLU A 116 13.43 5.55 -3.03
C GLU A 116 13.18 6.94 -2.43
N THR A 117 12.67 6.99 -1.20
CA THR A 117 12.39 8.27 -0.53
C THR A 117 13.58 8.86 0.20
N ALA A 118 14.57 8.06 0.61
CA ALA A 118 15.83 8.54 1.17
C ALA A 118 16.75 9.20 0.12
N ALA A 119 16.50 8.96 -1.17
CA ALA A 119 17.23 9.55 -2.29
C ALA A 119 16.71 10.93 -2.72
N LEU A 120 15.70 11.48 -2.04
CA LEU A 120 14.98 12.72 -2.38
C LEU A 120 15.16 13.81 -1.33
#